data_AF-A0A7S2BL24-F1
#
_entry.id   AF-A0A7S2BL24-F1
#
_cell.length_a   1.000
_cell.length_b   1.000
_cell.length_c   1.000
_cell.angle_alpha   90.00
_cell.angle_beta   90.00
_cell.angle_gamma   90.00
#
_symmetry.space_group_name_H-M   'P 1'
#
loop_
_entity.id
_entity.type
_entity.pdbx_description
1 polymer ?
#
loop_
_entity_poly.entity_id
_entity_poly.type
_entity_poly.pdbx_seq_one_letter_code
_entity_poly.pdbx_strand_id
1 'polypeptide(L)'
;TGGVDASWGGNAVFDKADGKWHLFFAEFVNRCPLGSWITNSMVSHAIGDQPQGPYKRQETVQTAFHHNPTVAYDASSETFLLLSIGTGNATNLRNCSGSSGGLGDPAQAGIITLSHAPTASGPWTLQKEPVLAGRPGKW
;
A
#
# COMPACT_ATOMS: atom_id res chain seq x y z
N THR A 1 22.87 -7.13 1.12
CA THR A 1 22.91 -6.00 0.15
C THR A 1 21.78 -6.16 -0.85
N GLY A 2 20.58 -5.67 -0.52
CA GLY A 2 19.44 -5.64 -1.44
C GLY A 2 19.00 -4.20 -1.57
N GLY A 3 19.32 -3.55 -2.70
CA GLY A 3 19.07 -2.12 -2.92
C GLY A 3 17.60 -1.75 -2.74
N VAL A 4 17.36 -0.54 -2.26
CA VAL A 4 16.04 0.03 -2.01
C VAL A 4 15.18 0.02 -3.29
N ASP A 5 13.99 -0.54 -3.14
CA ASP A 5 12.87 -0.36 -4.05
C ASP A 5 12.43 1.11 -3.92
N ALA A 6 12.19 1.83 -5.01
CA ALA A 6 11.74 3.21 -4.89
C ALA A 6 10.41 3.25 -4.10
N SER A 7 10.17 4.35 -3.40
CA SER A 7 8.95 4.57 -2.61
C SER A 7 8.25 5.85 -3.00
N TRP A 8 6.97 5.96 -2.66
CA TRP A 8 6.16 7.14 -2.94
C TRP A 8 5.02 7.34 -1.95
N GLY A 9 4.81 8.59 -1.53
CA GLY A 9 3.65 9.01 -0.75
C GLY A 9 3.47 8.25 0.58
N GLY A 10 2.22 8.16 1.02
CA GLY A 10 1.85 7.52 2.29
C GLY A 10 1.66 8.51 3.43
N ASN A 11 1.15 8.00 4.55
CA ASN A 11 0.99 8.75 5.79
C ASN A 11 1.18 7.85 7.01
N ALA A 12 1.47 8.48 8.15
CA ALA A 12 1.62 7.78 9.43
C ALA A 12 0.40 7.98 10.33
N VAL A 13 0.15 6.99 11.19
CA VAL A 13 -0.85 7.04 12.27
C VAL A 13 -0.21 6.60 13.58
N PHE A 14 -0.65 7.17 14.70
CA PHE A 14 -0.22 6.73 16.03
C PHE A 14 -1.14 5.63 16.54
N ASP A 15 -0.57 4.53 17.03
CA ASP A 15 -1.30 3.48 17.70
C ASP A 15 -1.09 3.55 19.21
N LYS A 16 -2.19 3.67 19.96
CA LYS A 16 -2.16 3.71 21.43
C LYS A 16 -1.88 2.32 22.02
N ALA A 17 -2.12 1.25 21.28
CA ALA A 17 -1.93 -0.12 21.75
C ALA A 17 -0.46 -0.44 22.03
N ASP A 18 0.46 0.09 21.21
CA ASP A 18 1.91 -0.10 21.38
C ASP A 18 2.68 1.21 21.61
N GLY A 19 2.02 2.36 21.50
CA GLY A 19 2.62 3.68 21.71
C GLY A 19 3.57 4.09 20.59
N LYS A 20 3.37 3.59 19.35
CA LYS A 20 4.25 3.83 18.22
C LYS A 20 3.55 4.52 17.06
N TRP A 21 4.37 5.04 16.15
CA TRP A 21 3.92 5.58 14.87
C TRP A 21 4.10 4.55 13.76
N HIS A 22 3.04 4.35 12.98
CA HIS A 22 2.95 3.38 11.90
C HIS A 22 2.79 4.13 10.58
N LEU A 23 3.80 4.07 9.73
CA LEU A 23 3.82 4.63 8.38
C LEU A 23 3.42 3.56 7.37
N PHE A 24 2.39 3.86 6.58
CA PHE A 24 2.00 3.06 5.41
C PHE A 24 2.31 3.85 4.16
N PHE A 25 3.06 3.24 3.23
CA PHE A 25 3.61 3.94 2.08
C PHE A 25 3.67 3.01 0.87
N ALA A 26 3.67 3.60 -0.33
CA ALA A 26 3.86 2.82 -1.54
C ALA A 26 5.34 2.48 -1.72
N GLU A 27 5.62 1.23 -2.08
CA GLU A 27 6.93 0.71 -2.42
C GLU A 27 6.81 -0.13 -3.70
N PHE A 28 7.85 -0.17 -4.54
CA PHE A 28 7.76 -0.84 -5.84
C PHE A 28 8.57 -2.14 -5.88
N VAL A 29 7.87 -3.28 -5.95
CA VAL A 29 8.52 -4.60 -5.98
C VAL A 29 9.54 -4.74 -7.13
N ASN A 30 10.50 -5.64 -6.94
CA ASN A 30 11.50 -6.03 -7.95
C ASN A 30 12.48 -4.92 -8.36
N ARG A 31 12.91 -4.06 -7.42
CA ARG A 31 13.87 -2.97 -7.64
C ARG A 31 13.44 -2.02 -8.73
N CYS A 32 12.13 -1.80 -8.82
CA CYS A 32 11.59 -0.96 -9.85
C CYS A 32 11.64 0.52 -9.46
N PRO A 33 11.96 1.41 -10.41
CA PRO A 33 11.83 2.84 -10.19
C PRO A 33 10.34 3.22 -10.14
N LEU A 34 10.07 4.45 -9.69
CA LEU A 34 8.74 5.04 -9.66
C LEU A 34 7.97 4.89 -10.99
N GLY A 35 8.64 4.93 -12.14
CA GLY A 35 8.00 4.78 -13.45
C GLY A 35 7.25 3.44 -13.66
N SER A 36 7.49 2.44 -12.82
CA SER A 36 6.78 1.15 -12.84
C SER A 36 5.60 1.10 -11.86
N TRP A 37 5.17 2.23 -11.31
CA TRP A 37 4.15 2.29 -10.26
C TRP A 37 2.86 1.56 -10.64
N ILE A 38 2.44 1.62 -11.90
CA ILE A 38 1.17 1.03 -12.39
C ILE A 38 1.10 -0.47 -12.06
N THR A 39 2.18 -1.22 -12.26
CA THR A 39 2.18 -2.68 -12.04
C THR A 39 2.75 -3.07 -10.68
N ASN A 40 3.78 -2.38 -10.23
CA ASN A 40 4.68 -2.88 -9.18
C ASN A 40 4.42 -2.28 -7.80
N SER A 41 3.55 -1.29 -7.69
CA SER A 41 3.24 -0.65 -6.41
C SER A 41 2.54 -1.62 -5.48
N MET A 42 3.11 -1.79 -4.29
CA MET A 42 2.56 -2.48 -3.14
C MET A 42 2.46 -1.51 -1.96
N VAL A 43 1.75 -1.90 -0.90
CA VAL A 43 1.69 -1.12 0.34
C VAL A 43 2.60 -1.75 1.37
N SER A 44 3.58 -0.99 1.82
CA SER A 44 4.53 -1.38 2.86
C SER A 44 4.27 -0.63 4.16
N HIS A 45 4.69 -1.24 5.25
CA HIS A 45 4.52 -0.73 6.62
C HIS A 45 5.88 -0.55 7.28
N ALA A 46 6.04 0.58 7.98
CA ALA A 46 7.20 0.89 8.79
C ALA A 46 6.80 1.49 10.13
N ILE A 47 7.62 1.28 11.15
CA ILE A 47 7.33 1.71 12.53
C ILE A 47 8.43 2.64 13.04
N GLY A 48 8.04 3.67 13.77
CA GLY A 48 8.94 4.61 14.45
C GLY A 48 8.41 5.01 15.83
N ASP A 49 9.30 5.42 16.72
CA ASP A 49 8.91 5.87 18.07
C ASP A 49 8.46 7.34 18.11
N GLN A 50 8.62 8.06 17.00
CA GLN A 50 8.35 9.50 16.86
C GLN A 50 7.70 9.79 15.50
N PRO A 51 6.84 10.82 15.38
CA PRO A 51 6.17 11.14 14.10
C PRO A 51 7.16 11.57 13.00
N GLN A 52 8.30 12.15 13.37
CA GLN A 52 9.38 12.52 12.45
C GLN A 52 10.29 11.34 12.07
N GLY A 53 10.06 10.15 12.62
CA GLY A 53 10.93 8.99 12.46
C GLY A 53 12.20 9.05 13.34
N PRO A 54 13.24 8.25 13.03
CA PRO A 54 13.34 7.37 11.86
C PRO A 54 12.34 6.20 11.92
N TYR A 55 11.77 5.85 10.77
CA TYR A 55 10.93 4.67 10.61
C TYR A 55 11.76 3.47 10.13
N LYS A 56 11.40 2.28 10.61
CA LYS A 56 11.98 1.00 10.17
C LYS A 56 10.92 0.18 9.46
N ARG A 57 11.17 -0.16 8.19
CA ARG A 57 10.31 -1.04 7.39
C ARG A 57 10.15 -2.40 8.09
N GLN A 58 8.91 -2.86 8.21
CA GLN A 58 8.56 -4.13 8.84
C GLN A 58 8.15 -5.16 7.79
N GLU A 59 7.13 -4.84 7.01
CA GLU A 59 6.44 -5.83 6.16
C GLU A 59 5.76 -5.18 4.95
N THR A 60 5.27 -6.04 4.07
CA THR A 60 4.33 -5.68 3.00
C THR A 60 2.92 -6.02 3.48
N VAL A 61 2.03 -5.03 3.53
CA VAL A 61 0.66 -5.16 4.03
C VAL A 61 -0.31 -5.55 2.92
N GLN A 62 -0.15 -4.95 1.74
CA GLN A 62 -0.95 -5.30 0.57
C GLN A 62 -0.02 -5.54 -0.61
N THR A 63 -0.29 -6.61 -1.37
CA THR A 63 0.51 -7.01 -2.53
C THR A 63 0.40 -6.01 -3.68
N ALA A 64 1.23 -6.22 -4.71
CA ALA A 64 1.34 -5.34 -5.85
C ALA A 64 0.00 -5.14 -6.60
N PHE A 65 -0.13 -3.98 -7.25
CA PHE A 65 -1.40 -3.39 -7.67
C PHE A 65 -2.23 -2.84 -6.50
N HIS A 66 -1.53 -2.24 -5.53
CA HIS A 66 -2.10 -1.29 -4.58
C HIS A 66 -1.27 -0.01 -4.56
N HIS A 67 -1.95 1.13 -4.72
CA HIS A 67 -1.33 2.44 -4.87
C HIS A 67 -1.86 3.42 -3.83
N ASN A 68 -1.04 4.44 -3.56
CA ASN A 68 -1.40 5.61 -2.76
C ASN A 68 -2.12 5.25 -1.45
N PRO A 69 -1.49 4.41 -0.59
CA PRO A 69 -2.10 4.03 0.68
C PRO A 69 -2.42 5.26 1.52
N THR A 70 -3.59 5.26 2.14
CA THR A 70 -4.00 6.24 3.13
C THR A 70 -4.53 5.52 4.36
N VAL A 71 -3.90 5.72 5.51
CA VAL A 71 -4.33 5.14 6.79
C VAL A 71 -5.08 6.17 7.65
N ALA A 72 -6.14 5.74 8.31
CA ALA A 72 -6.88 6.50 9.32
C ALA A 72 -7.30 5.60 10.49
N TYR A 73 -7.55 6.19 11.65
CA TYR A 73 -8.17 5.51 12.79
C TYR A 73 -9.62 6.00 12.93
N ASP A 74 -10.57 5.07 12.89
CA ASP A 74 -11.98 5.32 13.17
C ASP A 74 -12.28 5.04 14.65
N ALA A 75 -12.47 6.10 15.41
CA ALA A 75 -12.77 6.02 16.84
C ALA A 75 -14.16 5.43 17.13
N SER A 76 -15.09 5.42 16.17
CA SER A 76 -16.44 4.92 16.39
C SER A 76 -16.51 3.39 16.40
N SER A 77 -15.67 2.75 15.57
CA SER A 77 -15.51 1.30 15.51
C SER A 77 -14.25 0.79 16.21
N GLU A 78 -13.40 1.71 16.69
CA GLU A 78 -12.06 1.43 17.24
C GLU A 78 -11.17 0.64 16.27
N THR A 79 -11.27 0.94 14.97
CA THR A 79 -10.51 0.23 13.93
C THR A 79 -9.60 1.16 13.12
N PHE A 80 -8.48 0.60 12.67
CA PHE A 80 -7.67 1.22 11.64
C PHE A 80 -8.22 0.88 10.26
N LEU A 81 -8.26 1.88 9.39
CA LEU A 81 -8.73 1.81 8.01
C LEU A 81 -7.57 2.16 7.08
N LEU A 82 -7.31 1.30 6.09
CA LEU A 82 -6.28 1.49 5.07
C LEU A 82 -6.95 1.48 3.71
N LEU A 83 -7.06 2.65 3.08
CA LEU A 83 -7.55 2.79 1.73
C LEU A 83 -6.40 2.73 0.74
N SER A 84 -6.63 2.07 -0.39
CA SER A 84 -5.67 1.96 -1.47
C SER A 84 -6.37 1.92 -2.82
N ILE A 85 -5.73 2.45 -3.85
CA ILE A 85 -6.18 2.28 -5.23
C ILE A 85 -5.74 0.89 -5.71
N GLY A 86 -6.59 0.15 -6.40
CA GLY A 86 -6.29 -1.17 -6.94
C GLY A 86 -6.79 -2.33 -6.09
N THR A 87 -6.54 -3.56 -6.55
CA THR A 87 -7.12 -4.79 -5.98
C THR A 87 -6.08 -5.82 -5.54
N GLY A 88 -4.79 -5.53 -5.71
CA GLY A 88 -3.73 -6.50 -5.41
C GLY A 88 -3.55 -7.60 -6.48
N ASN A 89 -4.33 -7.57 -7.56
CA ASN A 89 -4.27 -8.53 -8.68
C ASN A 89 -3.32 -8.05 -9.78
N ALA A 90 -2.07 -7.74 -9.42
CA ALA A 90 -1.06 -7.36 -10.40
C ALA A 90 -0.89 -8.43 -11.48
N THR A 91 -1.14 -8.05 -12.73
CA THR A 91 -0.70 -8.82 -13.90
C THR A 91 0.55 -8.16 -14.47
N ASN A 92 1.47 -8.96 -15.01
CA ASN A 92 2.68 -8.47 -15.68
C ASN A 92 3.62 -7.63 -14.79
N LEU A 93 3.89 -8.09 -13.55
CA LEU A 93 4.89 -7.46 -12.69
C LEU A 93 6.21 -7.27 -13.45
N ARG A 94 6.72 -6.04 -13.44
CA ARG A 94 8.01 -5.76 -14.04
C ARG A 94 9.10 -6.34 -13.15
N ASN A 95 10.12 -6.91 -13.77
CA ASN A 95 11.36 -7.21 -13.10
C ASN A 95 12.40 -6.20 -13.57
N CYS A 96 12.69 -5.20 -12.75
CA CYS A 96 13.61 -4.12 -13.11
C CYS A 96 15.08 -4.46 -12.87
N SER A 97 15.38 -5.73 -12.58
CA SER A 97 16.73 -6.32 -12.68
C SER A 97 17.05 -6.92 -14.06
N GLY A 98 16.11 -6.85 -15.03
CA GLY A 98 16.24 -7.32 -16.41
C GLY A 98 15.25 -6.66 -17.39
N SER A 99 15.03 -7.23 -18.58
CA SER A 99 14.12 -6.67 -19.61
C SER A 99 12.64 -6.84 -19.26
N SER A 100 11.87 -5.76 -19.49
CA SER A 100 10.52 -5.50 -19.01
C SER A 100 9.38 -6.15 -19.81
N GLY A 101 8.38 -6.67 -19.09
CA GLY A 101 7.04 -6.99 -19.62
C GLY A 101 6.10 -5.77 -19.73
N GLY A 102 4.90 -6.01 -20.27
CA GLY A 102 3.92 -5.01 -20.69
C GLY A 102 3.39 -4.04 -19.62
N LEU A 103 2.56 -3.10 -20.05
CA LEU A 103 1.86 -2.17 -19.15
C LEU A 103 0.81 -2.93 -18.32
N GLY A 104 0.69 -2.58 -17.04
CA GLY A 104 -0.34 -3.14 -16.16
C GLY A 104 -1.73 -2.75 -16.63
N ASP A 105 -2.73 -3.56 -16.27
CA ASP A 105 -4.15 -3.26 -16.52
C ASP A 105 -4.52 -2.00 -15.74
N PRO A 106 -4.64 -0.84 -16.39
CA PRO A 106 -4.88 0.34 -15.62
C PRO A 106 -6.33 0.33 -15.07
N ALA A 107 -7.26 -0.55 -15.53
CA ALA A 107 -8.72 -0.49 -15.24
C ALA A 107 -9.00 -0.58 -13.75
N GLN A 108 -8.14 -1.33 -13.09
CA GLN A 108 -8.14 -1.50 -11.65
C GLN A 108 -7.64 -0.24 -10.91
N ALA A 109 -6.93 0.68 -11.56
CA ALA A 109 -6.51 1.95 -10.96
C ALA A 109 -7.68 2.93 -10.72
N GLY A 110 -8.87 2.64 -11.25
CA GLY A 110 -10.10 3.35 -10.89
C GLY A 110 -10.82 2.79 -9.66
N ILE A 111 -10.34 1.68 -9.09
CA ILE A 111 -10.96 0.99 -7.94
C ILE A 111 -10.29 1.48 -6.65
N ILE A 112 -11.08 1.79 -5.62
CA ILE A 112 -10.57 2.02 -4.26
C ILE A 112 -11.04 0.90 -3.36
N THR A 113 -10.07 0.20 -2.76
CA THR A 113 -10.29 -0.86 -1.78
C THR A 113 -10.02 -0.36 -0.36
N LEU A 114 -10.55 -1.08 0.62
CA LEU A 114 -10.37 -0.82 2.04
C LEU A 114 -9.92 -2.09 2.74
N SER A 115 -8.82 -2.01 3.47
CA SER A 115 -8.45 -2.99 4.50
C SER A 115 -8.69 -2.41 5.89
N HIS A 116 -8.99 -3.25 6.86
CA HIS A 116 -9.15 -2.82 8.25
C HIS A 116 -8.40 -3.73 9.22
N ALA A 117 -8.02 -3.18 10.37
CA ALA A 117 -7.30 -3.89 11.41
C ALA A 117 -7.65 -3.35 12.82
N PRO A 118 -7.59 -4.19 13.87
CA PRO A 118 -7.80 -3.74 15.25
C PRO A 118 -6.61 -2.93 15.79
N THR A 119 -5.41 -3.14 15.25
CA THR A 119 -4.19 -2.39 15.58
C THR A 119 -3.50 -1.98 14.29
N ALA A 120 -2.64 -0.96 14.33
CA ALA A 120 -1.87 -0.56 13.17
C ALA A 120 -0.84 -1.65 12.76
N SER A 121 -0.48 -2.54 13.67
CA SER A 121 0.33 -3.75 13.36
C SER A 121 -0.48 -4.88 12.71
N GLY A 122 -1.78 -4.70 12.46
CA GLY A 122 -2.64 -5.72 11.89
C GLY A 122 -3.25 -6.67 12.94
N PRO A 123 -3.69 -7.88 12.53
CA PRO A 123 -3.73 -8.35 11.14
C PRO A 123 -4.68 -7.51 10.28
N TRP A 124 -4.28 -7.24 9.04
CA TRP A 124 -5.06 -6.47 8.07
C TRP A 124 -5.99 -7.39 7.28
N THR A 125 -7.27 -7.04 7.23
CA THR A 125 -8.29 -7.76 6.45
C THR A 125 -8.79 -6.87 5.33
N LEU A 126 -8.61 -7.31 4.08
CA LEU A 126 -9.18 -6.66 2.91
C LEU A 126 -10.70 -6.90 2.86
N GLN A 127 -11.48 -5.83 2.69
CA GLN A 127 -12.91 -5.96 2.46
C GLN A 127 -13.19 -6.62 1.11
N LYS A 128 -14.24 -7.45 1.08
CA LYS A 128 -14.62 -8.22 -0.12
C LYS A 128 -14.99 -7.31 -1.30
N GLU A 129 -15.75 -6.27 -1.03
CA GLU A 129 -16.22 -5.32 -2.05
C GLU A 129 -15.41 -4.02 -1.95
N PRO A 130 -15.11 -3.35 -3.07
CA PRO A 130 -14.42 -2.07 -3.05
C PRO A 130 -15.30 -0.97 -2.46
N VAL A 131 -14.67 0.01 -1.82
CA VAL A 131 -15.36 1.24 -1.36
C VAL A 131 -15.75 2.12 -2.54
N LEU A 132 -14.94 2.10 -3.60
CA LEU A 132 -15.29 2.72 -4.88
C LEU A 132 -15.00 1.76 -6.01
N ALA A 133 -16.04 1.34 -6.72
CA ALA A 133 -15.89 0.55 -7.94
C ALA A 133 -15.32 1.41 -9.08
N GLY A 134 -14.52 0.77 -9.94
CA GLY A 134 -14.04 1.38 -11.18
C GLY A 134 -15.19 1.68 -12.14
N ARG A 135 -15.03 2.69 -12.99
CA ARG A 135 -16.04 3.05 -13.99
C ARG A 135 -15.81 2.23 -15.27
N PRO A 136 -16.78 1.40 -15.71
CA PRO A 136 -16.61 0.60 -16.92
C PRO A 136 -16.25 1.46 -18.15
N GLY A 137 -15.17 1.11 -18.84
CA GLY A 137 -14.70 1.82 -20.03
C GLY A 137 -14.10 3.21 -19.77
N LYS A 138 -13.80 3.55 -18.51
CA LYS A 138 -13.18 4.82 -18.11
C LYS A 138 -11.97 4.57 -17.21
N TRP A 139 -10.98 5.45 -17.40
CA TRP A 139 -9.84 5.67 -16.53
C TRP A 139 -10.23 6.66 -15.45
#